data_AF-A0A5C6LZA4-F1
#
_entry.id   AF-A0A5C6LZA4-F1
#
_cell.length_a   1.000
_cell.length_b   1.000
_cell.length_c   1.000
_cell.angle_alpha   90.00
_cell.angle_beta   90.00
_cell.angle_gamma   90.00
#
_symmetry.space_group_name_H-M   'P 1'
#
loop_
_entity.id
_entity.type
_entity.pdbx_description
1 polymer ?
#
loop_
_entity_poly.entity_id
_entity_poly.type
_entity_poly.pdbx_seq_one_letter_code
_entity_poly.pdbx_strand_id
1 'polypeptide(L)'
;MDTVLGPLQDKATIVYEELKPVKPFEFPWKKQVFYDTMPETVLGKPGAIAPLKVNPDEHFDLVILAYQPWFLSPSQPTAAFLQSESAARLLKGKPVITLMGCRNMWLNAQERVKEYLHKAGAHLVGNIVLVDKSPNLVALITVLRWQFKGKKEATALLPPAGVQEADIVESVRFAEPIAKVLEDRQWDALQPRLLELGAVDLLPNLILLEDRGIRAFRYWSKFISAKGGPGAKERQGRVSMYRGLLLIGIFVLSPMAKITSIFKLALNKGKLQEDVKYYKGIHLR
;
A
#
# COMPACT_ATOMS: atom_id res chain seq x y z
N MET A 1 12.78 2.99 -2.98
CA MET A 1 13.05 2.21 -4.20
C MET A 1 14.51 2.35 -4.54
N ASP A 2 14.99 3.56 -4.81
CA ASP A 2 16.38 3.84 -5.16
C ASP A 2 17.40 3.26 -4.18
N THR A 3 17.17 3.37 -2.87
CA THR A 3 18.07 2.77 -1.86
C THR A 3 18.13 1.24 -1.91
N VAL A 4 17.00 0.58 -2.20
CA VAL A 4 16.93 -0.88 -2.34
C VAL A 4 17.60 -1.33 -3.64
N LEU A 5 17.41 -0.54 -4.71
CA LEU A 5 17.89 -0.87 -6.06
C LEU A 5 19.33 -0.44 -6.33
N GLY A 6 19.87 0.52 -5.58
CA GLY A 6 21.20 1.10 -5.80
C GLY A 6 22.28 0.02 -5.95
N PRO A 7 22.43 -0.91 -4.99
CA PRO A 7 23.43 -1.98 -5.11
C PRO A 7 23.17 -3.01 -6.22
N LEU A 8 21.97 -3.03 -6.81
CA LEU A 8 21.61 -3.94 -7.90
C LEU A 8 22.03 -3.42 -9.27
N GLN A 9 22.38 -2.13 -9.40
CA GLN A 9 22.76 -1.52 -10.68
C GLN A 9 24.01 -2.15 -11.30
N ASP A 10 24.94 -2.63 -10.48
CA ASP A 10 26.16 -3.33 -10.94
C ASP A 10 25.90 -4.81 -11.28
N LYS A 11 24.70 -5.32 -10.99
CA LYS A 11 24.34 -6.74 -11.12
C LYS A 11 23.24 -7.00 -12.15
N ALA A 12 22.44 -6.00 -12.47
CA ALA A 12 21.31 -6.14 -13.38
C ALA A 12 21.02 -4.82 -14.11
N THR A 13 20.53 -4.93 -15.35
CA THR A 13 19.95 -3.79 -16.05
C THR A 13 18.62 -3.42 -15.43
N ILE A 14 18.49 -2.18 -14.95
CA ILE A 14 17.27 -1.68 -14.30
C ILE A 14 16.50 -0.78 -15.25
N VAL A 15 15.23 -1.12 -15.49
CA VAL A 15 14.30 -0.31 -16.29
C VAL A 15 13.22 0.24 -15.36
N TYR A 16 13.05 1.57 -15.36
CA TYR A 16 12.02 2.24 -14.57
C TYR A 16 10.78 2.52 -15.41
N GLU A 17 9.64 1.98 -14.97
CA GLU A 17 8.32 2.24 -15.54
C GLU A 17 7.45 2.98 -14.53
N GLU A 18 7.06 4.22 -14.85
CA GLU A 18 6.23 5.05 -13.98
C GLU A 18 4.75 4.83 -14.31
N LEU A 19 3.96 4.37 -13.33
CA LEU A 19 2.52 4.17 -13.48
C LEU A 19 1.76 5.52 -13.49
N LYS A 20 1.49 6.05 -14.68
CA LYS A 20 0.85 7.36 -14.87
C LYS A 20 -0.66 7.25 -15.08
N PRO A 21 -1.52 7.83 -14.22
CA PRO A 21 -2.94 7.94 -14.53
C PRO A 21 -3.15 8.90 -15.72
N VAL A 22 -4.13 8.63 -16.58
CA VAL A 22 -4.48 9.52 -17.71
C VAL A 22 -4.89 10.90 -17.21
N LYS A 23 -5.66 10.94 -16.11
CA LYS A 23 -5.97 12.16 -15.38
C LYS A 23 -5.08 12.23 -14.13
N PRO A 24 -4.13 13.17 -14.06
CA PRO A 24 -3.26 13.32 -12.89
C PRO A 24 -4.05 13.62 -11.61
N PHE A 25 -3.56 13.08 -10.49
CA PHE A 25 -4.02 13.47 -9.17
C PHE A 25 -3.24 14.71 -8.71
N GLU A 26 -3.95 15.77 -8.32
CA GLU A 26 -3.32 17.01 -7.85
C GLU A 26 -2.54 16.79 -6.54
N PHE A 27 -1.37 17.40 -6.43
CA PHE A 27 -0.61 17.50 -5.18
C PHE A 27 -0.07 18.92 -4.99
N PRO A 28 -0.25 19.55 -3.82
CA PRO A 28 -1.03 19.10 -2.66
C PRO A 28 -2.53 18.95 -3.00
N TRP A 29 -3.21 18.05 -2.31
CA TRP A 29 -4.58 17.70 -2.58
C TRP A 29 -5.56 18.77 -2.09
N LYS A 30 -6.54 19.09 -2.94
CA LYS A 30 -7.80 19.69 -2.47
C LYS A 30 -8.56 18.66 -1.65
N LYS A 31 -8.92 19.01 -0.41
CA LYS A 31 -9.58 18.08 0.55
C LYS A 31 -10.77 17.36 -0.08
N GLN A 32 -11.66 18.09 -0.76
CA GLN A 32 -12.86 17.49 -1.34
C GLN A 32 -12.50 16.42 -2.38
N VAL A 33 -11.56 16.71 -3.27
CA VAL A 33 -11.09 15.77 -4.31
C VAL A 33 -10.44 14.54 -3.69
N PHE A 34 -9.63 14.72 -2.64
CA PHE A 34 -9.01 13.61 -1.92
C PHE A 34 -10.06 12.63 -1.36
N TYR A 35 -11.06 13.12 -0.64
CA TYR A 35 -12.11 12.26 -0.08
C TYR A 35 -13.06 11.72 -1.16
N ASP A 36 -13.26 12.44 -2.25
CA ASP A 36 -14.03 11.97 -3.41
C ASP A 36 -13.31 10.88 -4.19
N THR A 37 -12.00 10.68 -3.99
CA THR A 37 -11.20 9.61 -4.62
C THR A 37 -11.33 8.27 -3.88
N MET A 38 -11.81 8.29 -2.62
CA MET A 38 -11.94 7.10 -1.78
C MET A 38 -12.86 6.02 -2.37
N PRO A 39 -14.06 6.33 -2.89
CA PRO A 39 -15.00 5.31 -3.32
C PRO A 39 -14.45 4.39 -4.41
N GLU A 40 -13.88 4.98 -5.48
CA GLU A 40 -13.29 4.25 -6.60
C GLU A 40 -12.07 3.43 -6.18
N THR A 41 -11.26 3.96 -5.26
CA THR A 41 -10.09 3.28 -4.72
C THR A 41 -10.49 2.01 -3.96
N VAL A 42 -11.46 2.12 -3.05
CA VAL A 42 -11.89 0.99 -2.18
C VAL A 42 -12.71 -0.05 -2.96
N LEU A 43 -13.48 0.39 -3.95
CA LEU A 43 -14.26 -0.51 -4.81
C LEU A 43 -13.40 -1.20 -5.89
N GLY A 44 -12.13 -0.82 -6.05
CA GLY A 44 -11.28 -1.35 -7.11
C GLY A 44 -11.73 -0.93 -8.51
N LYS A 45 -12.31 0.27 -8.64
CA LYS A 45 -12.78 0.84 -9.91
C LYS A 45 -11.90 2.04 -10.30
N PRO A 46 -10.60 1.84 -10.56
CA PRO A 46 -9.68 2.95 -10.80
C PRO A 46 -10.01 3.67 -12.11
N GLY A 47 -9.59 4.93 -12.21
CA GLY A 47 -9.56 5.63 -13.50
C GLY A 47 -8.57 5.02 -14.49
N ALA A 48 -8.59 5.51 -15.73
CA ALA A 48 -7.69 5.05 -16.78
C ALA A 48 -6.21 5.35 -16.45
N ILE A 49 -5.33 4.43 -16.88
CA ILE A 49 -3.87 4.57 -16.83
C ILE A 49 -3.32 4.80 -18.24
N ALA A 50 -2.27 5.62 -18.34
CA ALA A 50 -1.55 5.81 -19.59
C ALA A 50 -0.87 4.51 -20.01
N PRO A 51 -0.62 4.32 -21.32
CA PRO A 51 0.17 3.18 -21.80
C PRO A 51 1.54 3.13 -21.14
N LEU A 52 2.05 1.92 -20.95
CA LEU A 52 3.42 1.71 -20.47
C LEU A 52 4.42 2.21 -21.52
N LYS A 53 5.57 2.69 -21.07
CA LYS A 53 6.69 3.00 -21.99
C LYS A 53 7.44 1.74 -22.38
N VAL A 54 7.62 0.82 -21.43
CA VAL A 54 8.18 -0.50 -21.71
C VAL A 54 7.25 -1.32 -22.60
N ASN A 55 7.82 -2.18 -23.43
CA ASN A 55 7.03 -3.10 -24.22
C ASN A 55 6.42 -4.17 -23.28
N PRO A 56 5.09 -4.34 -23.22
CA PRO A 56 4.47 -5.35 -22.35
C PRO A 56 4.91 -6.79 -22.63
N ASP A 57 5.44 -7.07 -23.83
CA ASP A 57 5.92 -8.40 -24.23
C ASP A 57 7.43 -8.58 -23.97
N GLU A 58 8.10 -7.56 -23.40
CA GLU A 58 9.52 -7.63 -23.04
C GLU A 58 9.77 -8.63 -21.90
N HIS A 59 10.93 -9.28 -21.97
CA HIS A 59 11.37 -10.23 -20.96
C HIS A 59 12.05 -9.48 -19.80
N PHE A 60 11.57 -9.72 -18.58
CA PHE A 60 12.17 -9.25 -17.35
C PHE A 60 12.34 -10.44 -16.42
N ASP A 61 13.55 -10.61 -15.87
CA ASP A 61 13.87 -11.65 -14.91
C ASP A 61 13.15 -11.49 -13.56
N LEU A 62 12.79 -10.25 -13.22
CA LEU A 62 12.14 -9.86 -11.98
C LEU A 62 11.41 -8.53 -12.18
N VAL A 63 10.20 -8.41 -11.62
CA VAL A 63 9.47 -7.13 -11.56
C VAL A 63 9.38 -6.69 -10.10
N ILE A 64 9.78 -5.46 -9.80
CA ILE A 64 9.55 -4.84 -8.49
C ILE A 64 8.39 -3.86 -8.60
N LEU A 65 7.25 -4.23 -8.05
CA LEU A 65 6.06 -3.40 -7.98
C LEU A 65 6.16 -2.47 -6.76
N ALA A 66 6.70 -1.28 -6.98
CA ALA A 66 6.69 -0.21 -5.99
C ALA A 66 5.31 0.47 -5.95
N TYR A 67 4.62 0.43 -4.81
CA TYR A 67 3.31 1.07 -4.69
C TYR A 67 3.01 1.60 -3.28
N GLN A 68 1.92 2.35 -3.14
CA GLN A 68 1.44 2.86 -1.85
C GLN A 68 -0.05 2.57 -1.63
N PRO A 69 -0.47 2.21 -0.40
CA PRO A 69 -1.88 2.09 -0.06
C PRO A 69 -2.59 3.45 0.00
N TRP A 70 -3.78 3.53 -0.57
CA TRP A 70 -4.76 4.61 -0.39
C TRP A 70 -6.05 4.05 0.20
N PHE A 71 -6.52 4.62 1.31
CA PHE A 71 -7.76 4.19 1.97
C PHE A 71 -7.82 2.66 2.23
N LEU A 72 -6.70 2.05 2.66
CA LEU A 72 -6.57 0.60 2.90
C LEU A 72 -6.77 -0.25 1.63
N SER A 73 -6.48 0.30 0.46
CA SER A 73 -6.57 -0.36 -0.84
C SER A 73 -5.36 0.08 -1.70
N PRO A 74 -4.97 -0.65 -2.76
CA PRO A 74 -3.92 -0.15 -3.65
C PRO A 74 -4.31 1.22 -4.22
N SER A 75 -3.33 2.12 -4.39
CA SER A 75 -3.57 3.40 -5.06
C SER A 75 -4.18 3.19 -6.45
N GLN A 76 -4.97 4.15 -6.93
CA GLN A 76 -5.66 3.98 -8.20
C GLN A 76 -4.73 3.70 -9.39
N PRO A 77 -3.56 4.36 -9.55
CA PRO A 77 -2.64 4.02 -10.64
C PRO A 77 -2.16 2.57 -10.56
N THR A 78 -1.84 2.09 -9.36
CA THR A 78 -1.43 0.69 -9.15
C THR A 78 -2.56 -0.27 -9.49
N ALA A 79 -3.77 0.01 -9.02
CA ALA A 79 -4.94 -0.82 -9.30
C ALA A 79 -5.31 -0.81 -10.79
N ALA A 80 -5.11 0.32 -11.49
CA ALA A 80 -5.37 0.44 -12.92
C ALA A 80 -4.36 -0.36 -13.74
N PHE A 81 -3.07 -0.26 -13.40
CA PHE A 81 -2.02 -1.08 -13.99
C PHE A 81 -2.32 -2.56 -13.81
N LEU A 82 -2.49 -3.02 -12.57
CA LEU A 82 -2.67 -4.44 -12.27
C LEU A 82 -3.95 -5.06 -12.88
N GLN A 83 -4.90 -4.25 -13.32
CA GLN A 83 -6.12 -4.69 -14.01
C GLN A 83 -6.06 -4.50 -15.53
N SER A 84 -4.97 -3.97 -16.09
CA SER A 84 -4.82 -3.74 -17.52
C SER A 84 -4.33 -4.98 -18.27
N GLU A 85 -4.63 -5.04 -19.57
CA GLU A 85 -4.08 -6.05 -20.47
C GLU A 85 -2.55 -5.97 -20.57
N SER A 86 -1.98 -4.76 -20.49
CA SER A 86 -0.52 -4.58 -20.49
C SER A 86 0.14 -5.22 -19.29
N ALA A 87 -0.42 -5.10 -18.08
CA ALA A 87 0.10 -5.78 -16.90
C ALA A 87 -0.11 -7.30 -16.99
N ALA A 88 -1.24 -7.76 -17.52
CA ALA A 88 -1.47 -9.19 -17.72
C ALA A 88 -0.40 -9.81 -18.63
N ARG A 89 0.00 -9.12 -19.71
CA ARG A 89 1.10 -9.58 -20.58
C ARG A 89 2.47 -9.45 -19.92
N LEU A 90 2.74 -8.29 -19.31
CA LEU A 90 4.03 -8.01 -18.69
C LEU A 90 4.31 -8.90 -17.48
N LEU A 91 3.32 -9.26 -16.67
CA LEU A 91 3.55 -9.97 -15.41
C LEU A 91 3.39 -11.49 -15.51
N LYS A 92 2.82 -12.02 -16.60
CA LYS A 92 2.52 -13.45 -16.73
C LYS A 92 3.78 -14.30 -16.59
N GLY A 93 3.74 -15.23 -15.63
CA GLY A 93 4.83 -16.15 -15.30
C GLY A 93 6.05 -15.50 -14.65
N LYS A 94 6.05 -14.18 -14.43
CA LYS A 94 7.21 -13.46 -13.92
C LYS A 94 7.22 -13.44 -12.39
N PRO A 95 8.40 -13.57 -11.75
CA PRO A 95 8.54 -13.32 -10.33
C PRO A 95 8.35 -11.82 -10.05
N VAL A 96 7.61 -11.50 -8.99
CA VAL A 96 7.26 -10.14 -8.58
C VAL A 96 7.64 -9.95 -7.12
N ILE A 97 8.27 -8.82 -6.80
CA ILE A 97 8.40 -8.31 -5.42
C ILE A 97 7.48 -7.11 -5.27
N THR A 98 6.68 -7.07 -4.20
CA THR A 98 6.00 -5.84 -3.79
C THR A 98 6.91 -5.03 -2.87
N LEU A 99 7.03 -3.72 -3.15
CA LEU A 99 7.77 -2.78 -2.32
C LEU A 99 6.86 -1.59 -1.98
N MET A 100 6.64 -1.30 -0.70
CA MET A 100 5.76 -0.19 -0.31
C MET A 100 6.32 0.64 0.83
N GLY A 101 6.10 1.95 0.73
CA GLY A 101 6.22 2.89 1.84
C GLY A 101 4.82 3.31 2.28
N CYS A 102 4.49 3.16 3.56
CA CYS A 102 3.16 3.51 4.07
C CYS A 102 3.21 4.00 5.52
N ARG A 103 2.04 4.33 6.09
CA ARG A 103 1.93 4.59 7.53
C ARG A 103 2.12 3.28 8.28
N ASN A 104 1.04 2.55 8.54
CA ASN A 104 1.09 1.30 9.31
C ASN A 104 -0.09 0.36 9.03
N MET A 105 -0.92 0.67 8.03
CA MET A 105 -2.09 -0.13 7.65
C MET A 105 -2.07 -0.32 6.13
N TRP A 106 -1.65 -1.50 5.71
CA TRP A 106 -1.36 -1.86 4.34
C TRP A 106 -1.91 -3.24 3.94
N LEU A 107 -2.47 -3.99 4.91
CA LEU A 107 -2.79 -5.40 4.74
C LEU A 107 -3.82 -5.63 3.63
N ASN A 108 -4.95 -4.93 3.68
CA ASN A 108 -6.01 -5.03 2.68
C ASN A 108 -5.55 -4.57 1.30
N ALA A 109 -4.62 -3.60 1.25
CA ALA A 109 -4.04 -3.17 -0.01
C ALA A 109 -3.18 -4.28 -0.61
N GLN A 110 -2.32 -4.92 0.19
CA GLN A 110 -1.50 -6.04 -0.25
C GLN A 110 -2.34 -7.25 -0.64
N GLU A 111 -3.38 -7.60 0.12
CA GLU A 111 -4.28 -8.71 -0.24
C GLU A 111 -4.92 -8.48 -1.60
N ARG A 112 -5.38 -7.26 -1.87
CA ARG A 112 -5.93 -6.92 -3.19
C ARG A 112 -4.87 -6.95 -4.30
N VAL A 113 -3.64 -6.53 -4.01
CA VAL A 113 -2.51 -6.63 -4.95
C VAL A 113 -2.17 -8.10 -5.24
N LYS A 114 -2.11 -8.96 -4.23
CA LYS A 114 -1.92 -10.41 -4.40
C LYS A 114 -3.00 -11.00 -5.31
N GLU A 115 -4.27 -10.66 -5.08
CA GLU A 115 -5.39 -11.10 -5.93
C GLU A 115 -5.17 -10.69 -7.40
N TYR A 116 -4.75 -9.45 -7.65
CA TYR A 116 -4.50 -8.98 -9.01
C TYR A 116 -3.26 -9.64 -9.65
N LEU A 117 -2.17 -9.78 -8.91
CA LEU A 117 -0.96 -10.48 -9.38
C LEU A 117 -1.27 -11.93 -9.75
N HIS A 118 -2.03 -12.63 -8.90
CA HIS A 118 -2.47 -13.99 -9.17
C HIS A 118 -3.32 -14.07 -10.44
N LYS A 119 -4.28 -13.16 -10.63
CA LYS A 119 -5.10 -13.08 -11.85
C LYS A 119 -4.28 -12.78 -13.11
N ALA A 120 -3.21 -12.00 -12.99
CA ALA A 120 -2.26 -11.75 -14.08
C ALA A 120 -1.33 -12.94 -14.36
N GLY A 121 -1.40 -14.02 -13.57
CA GLY A 121 -0.50 -15.16 -13.68
C GLY A 121 0.92 -14.87 -13.20
N ALA A 122 1.10 -13.84 -12.37
CA ALA A 122 2.38 -13.45 -11.81
C ALA A 122 2.70 -14.26 -10.55
N HIS A 123 3.99 -14.43 -10.25
CA HIS A 123 4.44 -15.17 -9.07
C HIS A 123 4.96 -14.16 -8.03
N LEU A 124 4.18 -13.87 -6.98
CA LEU A 124 4.67 -13.02 -5.90
C LEU A 124 5.73 -13.80 -5.09
N VAL A 125 6.97 -13.34 -5.11
CA VAL A 125 8.13 -14.02 -4.48
C VAL A 125 8.70 -13.26 -3.28
N GLY A 126 8.32 -11.99 -3.11
CA GLY A 126 8.77 -11.18 -1.98
C GLY A 126 7.84 -10.00 -1.68
N ASN A 127 7.79 -9.58 -0.43
CA ASN A 127 7.06 -8.40 0.03
C ASN A 127 7.92 -7.60 1.03
N ILE A 128 8.16 -6.34 0.70
CA ILE A 128 8.91 -5.38 1.50
C ILE A 128 8.00 -4.21 1.85
N VAL A 129 7.84 -3.95 3.14
CA VAL A 129 6.97 -2.92 3.69
C VAL A 129 7.76 -2.03 4.63
N LEU A 130 8.00 -0.80 4.19
CA LEU A 130 8.53 0.27 5.02
C LEU A 130 7.34 1.03 5.63
N VAL A 131 7.26 1.02 6.96
CA VAL A 131 6.19 1.66 7.73
C VAL A 131 6.71 2.90 8.46
N ASP A 132 5.89 3.94 8.56
CA ASP A 132 6.13 5.06 9.47
C ASP A 132 5.96 4.55 10.92
N LYS A 133 7.07 4.49 11.64
CA LYS A 133 7.14 4.03 13.03
C LYS A 133 6.65 5.08 14.04
N SER A 134 6.27 6.28 13.60
CA SER A 134 5.72 7.31 14.48
C SER A 134 4.41 6.83 15.15
N PRO A 135 4.07 7.33 16.35
CA PRO A 135 2.77 7.03 16.97
C PRO A 135 1.62 7.30 16.00
N ASN A 136 0.62 6.41 15.96
CA ASN A 136 -0.39 6.41 14.90
C ASN A 136 -1.05 7.78 14.66
N LEU A 137 -1.40 8.52 15.71
CA LEU A 137 -2.01 9.85 15.58
C LEU A 137 -1.02 10.90 15.06
N VAL A 138 0.24 10.83 15.48
CA VAL A 138 1.32 11.69 14.97
C VAL A 138 1.51 11.45 13.48
N ALA A 139 1.65 10.19 13.06
CA ALA A 139 1.76 9.79 11.65
C ALA A 139 0.55 10.26 10.82
N LEU A 140 -0.66 10.27 11.41
CA LEU A 140 -1.84 10.79 10.72
C LEU A 140 -1.72 12.30 10.49
N ILE A 141 -1.41 13.05 11.55
CA ILE A 141 -1.33 14.52 11.49
C ILE A 141 -0.25 14.95 10.48
N THR A 142 0.93 14.33 10.52
CA THR A 142 2.03 14.65 9.60
C THR A 142 1.67 14.31 8.16
N VAL A 143 1.03 13.16 7.90
CA VAL A 143 0.56 12.80 6.54
C VAL A 143 -0.56 13.72 6.06
N LEU A 144 -1.54 14.11 6.89
CA LEU A 144 -2.56 15.08 6.46
C LEU A 144 -1.96 16.46 6.16
N ARG A 145 -0.95 16.88 6.94
CA ARG A 145 -0.17 18.10 6.66
C ARG A 145 0.53 17.98 5.31
N TRP A 146 1.19 16.85 5.04
CA TRP A 146 1.89 16.63 3.78
C TRP A 146 0.93 16.59 2.60
N GLN A 147 -0.15 15.79 2.66
CA GLN A 147 -1.11 15.64 1.58
C GLN A 147 -1.85 16.93 1.24
N PHE A 148 -2.23 17.75 2.24
CA PHE A 148 -3.06 18.95 2.00
C PHE A 148 -2.29 20.26 1.94
N LYS A 149 -1.06 20.31 2.46
CA LYS A 149 -0.24 21.53 2.49
C LYS A 149 1.11 21.38 1.78
N GLY A 150 1.46 20.18 1.31
CA GLY A 150 2.76 19.91 0.68
C GLY A 150 3.94 19.86 1.65
N LYS A 151 3.70 19.95 2.95
CA LYS A 151 4.75 20.10 3.99
C LYS A 151 5.16 18.77 4.59
N LYS A 152 6.23 18.18 4.06
CA LYS A 152 6.79 16.89 4.49
C LYS A 152 7.76 17.02 5.66
N GLU A 153 8.52 18.11 5.70
CA GLU A 153 9.63 18.39 6.60
C GLU A 153 9.27 18.31 8.09
N ALA A 154 10.27 18.07 8.93
CA ALA A 154 10.11 18.13 10.38
C ALA A 154 9.71 19.55 10.83
N THR A 155 9.03 19.62 11.98
CA THR A 155 8.80 20.86 12.72
C THR A 155 9.31 20.69 14.13
N ALA A 156 9.31 21.75 14.95
CA ALA A 156 9.77 21.69 16.33
C ALA A 156 9.08 20.60 17.20
N LEU A 157 7.84 20.20 16.86
CA LEU A 157 7.03 19.26 17.65
C LEU A 157 6.66 17.96 16.93
N LEU A 158 6.85 17.90 15.61
CA LEU A 158 6.40 16.77 14.79
C LEU A 158 7.52 16.31 13.85
N PRO A 159 7.73 14.98 13.71
CA PRO A 159 8.70 14.45 12.77
C PRO A 159 8.30 14.73 11.32
N PRO A 160 9.18 14.44 10.35
CA PRO A 160 8.81 14.38 8.94
C PRO A 160 7.65 13.40 8.70
N ALA A 161 6.85 13.66 7.67
CA ALA A 161 5.74 12.80 7.29
C ALA A 161 6.20 11.55 6.52
N GLY A 162 5.68 10.38 6.91
CA GLY A 162 5.91 9.11 6.23
C GLY A 162 7.06 8.30 6.82
N VAL A 163 7.58 7.36 6.02
CA VAL A 163 8.75 6.55 6.40
C VAL A 163 9.93 7.46 6.67
N GLN A 164 10.63 7.23 7.78
CA GLN A 164 11.75 8.07 8.21
C GLN A 164 13.01 7.76 7.39
N GLU A 165 13.88 8.76 7.25
CA GLU A 165 15.09 8.65 6.41
C GLU A 165 15.98 7.47 6.82
N ALA A 166 16.15 7.24 8.13
CA ALA A 166 16.90 6.09 8.63
C ALA A 166 16.36 4.76 8.12
N ASP A 167 15.03 4.56 8.16
CA ASP A 167 14.39 3.35 7.64
C ASP A 167 14.53 3.21 6.11
N ILE A 168 14.56 4.34 5.39
CA ILE A 168 14.80 4.36 3.94
C ILE A 168 16.25 3.96 3.64
N VAL A 169 17.23 4.54 4.33
CA VAL A 169 18.66 4.22 4.16
C VAL A 169 18.96 2.78 4.52
N GLU A 170 18.46 2.29 5.65
CA GLU A 170 18.66 0.91 6.09
C GLU A 170 17.98 -0.12 5.17
N SER A 171 17.06 0.30 4.28
CA SER A 171 16.41 -0.62 3.32
C SER A 171 17.38 -1.20 2.28
N VAL A 172 18.60 -0.65 2.18
CA VAL A 172 19.70 -1.21 1.39
C VAL A 172 19.98 -2.68 1.74
N ARG A 173 19.69 -3.11 2.97
CA ARG A 173 19.85 -4.50 3.42
C ARG A 173 19.08 -5.52 2.57
N PHE A 174 17.99 -5.10 1.92
CA PHE A 174 17.19 -5.99 1.08
C PHE A 174 17.81 -6.25 -0.30
N ALA A 175 18.84 -5.49 -0.69
CA ALA A 175 19.48 -5.67 -1.99
C ALA A 175 20.23 -7.00 -2.11
N GLU A 176 20.91 -7.45 -1.05
CA GLU A 176 21.70 -8.70 -1.09
C GLU A 176 20.82 -9.93 -1.35
N PRO A 177 19.70 -10.16 -0.63
CA PRO A 177 18.84 -11.30 -0.93
C PRO A 177 18.24 -11.26 -2.33
N ILE A 178 17.91 -10.06 -2.84
CA ILE A 178 17.38 -9.88 -4.20
C ILE A 178 18.45 -10.21 -5.24
N ALA A 179 19.68 -9.72 -5.07
CA ALA A 179 20.80 -10.04 -5.94
C ALA A 179 21.05 -11.56 -5.98
N LYS A 180 21.02 -12.21 -4.81
CA LYS A 180 21.26 -13.64 -4.70
C LYS A 180 20.24 -14.48 -5.47
N VAL A 181 18.95 -14.13 -5.39
CA VAL A 181 17.91 -14.87 -6.14
C VAL A 181 17.88 -14.56 -7.64
N LEU A 182 18.40 -13.40 -8.06
CA LEU A 182 18.65 -13.13 -9.48
C LEU A 182 19.74 -14.06 -10.05
N GLU A 183 20.75 -14.41 -9.24
CA GLU A 183 21.83 -15.32 -9.62
C GLU A 183 21.40 -16.81 -9.53
N ASP A 184 20.87 -17.24 -8.39
CA ASP A 184 20.59 -18.66 -8.09
C ASP A 184 19.19 -19.16 -8.49
N ARG A 185 18.28 -18.23 -8.83
CA ARG A 185 16.87 -18.49 -9.18
C ARG A 185 16.06 -19.21 -8.10
N GLN A 186 16.51 -19.19 -6.84
CA GLN A 186 15.81 -19.76 -5.69
C GLN A 186 14.75 -18.80 -5.13
N TRP A 187 13.72 -18.53 -5.94
CA TRP A 187 12.69 -17.55 -5.62
C TRP A 187 11.94 -17.82 -4.31
N ASP A 188 11.69 -19.10 -3.98
CA ASP A 188 11.00 -19.50 -2.74
C ASP A 188 11.79 -19.15 -1.47
N ALA A 189 13.11 -18.99 -1.58
CA ALA A 189 13.98 -18.59 -0.48
C ALA A 189 13.96 -17.07 -0.22
N LEU A 190 13.42 -16.26 -1.14
CA LEU A 190 13.50 -14.81 -1.04
C LEU A 190 12.69 -14.26 0.14
N GLN A 191 11.40 -14.59 0.23
CA GLN A 191 10.55 -14.04 1.30
C GLN A 191 11.06 -14.39 2.71
N PRO A 192 11.47 -15.63 3.02
CA PRO A 192 12.11 -15.94 4.30
C PRO A 192 13.33 -15.06 4.61
N ARG A 193 14.27 -14.92 3.66
CA ARG A 193 15.46 -14.07 3.81
C ARG A 193 15.09 -12.60 4.05
N LEU A 194 14.08 -12.08 3.34
CA LEU A 194 13.56 -10.73 3.55
C LEU A 194 12.94 -10.54 4.94
N LEU A 195 12.20 -11.54 5.44
CA LEU A 195 11.59 -11.49 6.78
C LEU A 195 12.64 -11.50 7.90
N GLU A 196 13.73 -12.25 7.75
CA GLU A 196 14.87 -12.25 8.68
C GLU A 196 15.50 -10.85 8.79
N LEU A 197 15.50 -10.10 7.69
CA LEU A 197 15.97 -8.71 7.64
C LEU A 197 14.88 -7.69 8.02
N GLY A 198 13.73 -8.13 8.52
CA GLY A 198 12.65 -7.24 8.94
C GLY A 198 11.98 -6.50 7.78
N ALA A 199 11.80 -7.16 6.62
CA ALA A 199 11.06 -6.60 5.49
C ALA A 199 9.57 -6.39 5.78
N VAL A 200 9.02 -7.09 6.78
CA VAL A 200 7.62 -6.91 7.21
C VAL A 200 7.55 -6.88 8.73
N ASP A 201 7.29 -5.68 9.27
CA ASP A 201 6.90 -5.50 10.67
C ASP A 201 5.39 -5.32 10.80
N LEU A 202 4.76 -6.09 11.68
CA LEU A 202 3.31 -6.12 11.82
C LEU A 202 2.92 -6.21 13.29
N LEU A 203 2.26 -5.15 13.78
CA LEU A 203 1.67 -5.13 15.11
C LEU A 203 0.27 -5.79 15.08
N PRO A 204 0.00 -6.80 15.90
CA PRO A 204 -1.26 -7.56 15.84
C PRO A 204 -2.53 -6.71 16.02
N ASN A 205 -2.46 -5.65 16.84
CA ASN A 205 -3.57 -4.72 17.04
C ASN A 205 -3.96 -3.94 15.76
N LEU A 206 -3.01 -3.74 14.84
CA LEU A 206 -3.26 -3.07 13.55
C LEU A 206 -4.09 -3.96 12.62
N ILE A 207 -3.95 -5.28 12.69
CA ILE A 207 -4.78 -6.22 11.92
C ILE A 207 -6.26 -6.00 12.24
N LEU A 208 -6.60 -5.95 13.54
CA LEU A 208 -7.97 -5.75 14.01
C LEU A 208 -8.51 -4.35 13.68
N LEU A 209 -7.64 -3.34 13.77
CA LEU A 209 -8.00 -1.96 13.44
C LEU A 209 -8.30 -1.82 11.94
N GLU A 210 -7.45 -2.38 11.10
CA GLU A 210 -7.57 -2.32 9.65
C GLU A 210 -8.82 -3.07 9.16
N ASP A 211 -9.09 -4.26 9.70
CA ASP A 211 -10.30 -5.05 9.41
C ASP A 211 -11.61 -4.29 9.75
N ARG A 212 -11.63 -3.50 10.84
CA ARG A 212 -12.76 -2.60 11.13
C ARG A 212 -12.80 -1.41 10.16
N GLY A 213 -11.66 -0.80 9.89
CA GLY A 213 -11.54 0.35 9.00
C GLY A 213 -12.03 0.06 7.58
N ILE A 214 -11.59 -1.06 7.00
CA ILE A 214 -11.97 -1.45 5.64
C ILE A 214 -13.48 -1.71 5.51
N ARG A 215 -14.14 -2.28 6.53
CA ARG A 215 -15.61 -2.46 6.52
C ARG A 215 -16.34 -1.12 6.45
N ALA A 216 -15.92 -0.15 7.24
CA ALA A 216 -16.48 1.20 7.20
C ALA A 216 -16.24 1.85 5.82
N PHE A 217 -15.03 1.74 5.27
CA PHE A 217 -14.71 2.26 3.94
C PHE A 217 -15.50 1.59 2.82
N ARG A 218 -15.74 0.27 2.89
CA ARG A 218 -16.60 -0.45 1.93
C ARG A 218 -18.06 0.02 2.00
N TYR A 219 -18.59 0.31 3.18
CA TYR A 219 -19.92 0.89 3.31
C TYR A 219 -19.98 2.29 2.67
N TRP A 220 -19.07 3.18 3.07
CA TRP A 220 -19.05 4.56 2.58
C TRP A 220 -18.78 4.66 1.09
N SER A 221 -17.90 3.82 0.55
CA SER A 221 -17.62 3.79 -0.89
C SER A 221 -18.85 3.39 -1.70
N LYS A 222 -19.59 2.35 -1.30
CA LYS A 222 -20.87 1.96 -1.93
C LYS A 222 -21.91 3.08 -1.80
N PHE A 223 -22.06 3.63 -0.60
CA PHE A 223 -23.02 4.69 -0.33
C PHE A 223 -22.73 5.95 -1.16
N ILE A 224 -21.47 6.41 -1.25
CA ILE A 224 -21.12 7.58 -2.07
C ILE A 224 -21.31 7.27 -3.56
N SER A 225 -20.79 6.14 -4.05
CA SER A 225 -20.83 5.78 -5.47
C SER A 225 -22.26 5.58 -6.00
N ALA A 226 -23.20 5.18 -5.14
CA ALA A 226 -24.62 5.05 -5.51
C ALA A 226 -25.29 6.39 -5.90
N LYS A 227 -24.63 7.53 -5.70
CA LYS A 227 -25.14 8.85 -6.12
C LYS A 227 -24.39 9.46 -7.32
N GLY A 228 -23.43 8.75 -7.92
CA GLY A 228 -22.71 9.20 -9.11
C GLY A 228 -21.23 8.84 -9.12
N GLY A 229 -20.61 8.99 -10.28
CA GLY A 229 -19.17 8.76 -10.50
C GLY A 229 -18.28 9.93 -10.05
N PRO A 230 -16.95 9.82 -10.22
CA PRO A 230 -15.96 10.83 -9.85
C PRO A 230 -16.35 12.26 -10.19
N GLY A 231 -16.36 13.15 -9.20
CA GLY A 231 -16.68 14.56 -9.37
C GLY A 231 -18.16 14.91 -9.56
N ALA A 232 -19.07 13.94 -9.61
CA ALA A 232 -20.51 14.20 -9.77
C ALA A 232 -21.05 15.10 -8.63
N LYS A 233 -21.87 16.10 -8.96
CA LYS A 233 -22.38 17.08 -7.97
C LYS A 233 -23.27 16.40 -6.94
N GLU A 234 -24.05 15.41 -7.36
CA GLU A 234 -25.04 14.68 -6.60
C GLU A 234 -24.41 13.89 -5.44
N ARG A 235 -23.17 13.43 -5.60
CA ARG A 235 -22.45 12.67 -4.56
C ARG A 235 -21.67 13.54 -3.59
N GLN A 236 -21.42 14.82 -3.90
CA GLN A 236 -20.55 15.69 -3.08
C GLN A 236 -21.07 15.89 -1.65
N GLY A 237 -22.38 15.90 -1.46
CA GLY A 237 -22.98 15.92 -0.12
C GLY A 237 -22.58 14.69 0.72
N ARG A 238 -22.58 13.50 0.12
CA ARG A 238 -22.18 12.25 0.80
C ARG A 238 -20.67 12.25 1.10
N VAL A 239 -19.85 12.81 0.21
CA VAL A 239 -18.39 12.96 0.42
C VAL A 239 -18.10 13.90 1.59
N SER A 240 -18.78 15.05 1.65
CA SER A 240 -18.62 16.01 2.75
C SER A 240 -19.03 15.41 4.10
N MET A 241 -20.11 14.63 4.13
CA MET A 241 -20.54 13.89 5.31
C MET A 241 -19.51 12.84 5.73
N TYR A 242 -19.02 12.02 4.80
CA TYR A 242 -17.95 11.04 5.06
C TYR A 242 -16.71 11.70 5.64
N ARG A 243 -16.25 12.81 5.04
CA ARG A 243 -15.09 13.57 5.53
C ARG A 243 -15.26 14.01 6.99
N GLY A 244 -16.42 14.58 7.33
CA GLY A 244 -16.70 15.05 8.68
C GLY A 244 -16.69 13.89 9.68
N LEU A 245 -17.40 12.81 9.37
CA LEU A 245 -17.51 11.64 10.23
C LEU A 245 -16.20 10.87 10.36
N LEU A 246 -15.37 10.82 9.31
CA LEU A 246 -14.06 10.17 9.37
C LEU A 246 -13.14 10.87 10.37
N LEU A 247 -13.08 12.20 10.34
CA LEU A 247 -12.24 12.96 11.27
C LEU A 247 -12.69 12.73 12.71
N ILE A 248 -14.00 12.79 12.98
CA ILE A 248 -14.56 12.48 14.30
C ILE A 248 -14.23 11.04 14.69
N GLY A 249 -14.47 10.08 13.79
CA GLY A 249 -14.25 8.66 13.99
C GLY A 249 -12.79 8.35 14.36
N ILE A 250 -11.82 9.00 13.73
CA ILE A 250 -10.40 8.83 14.07
C ILE A 250 -10.13 9.20 15.54
N PHE A 251 -10.61 10.35 16.00
CA PHE A 251 -10.36 10.81 17.37
C PHE A 251 -11.13 10.00 18.41
N VAL A 252 -12.36 9.56 18.10
CA VAL A 252 -13.20 8.75 18.99
C VAL A 252 -12.73 7.29 19.04
N LEU A 253 -12.31 6.72 17.90
CA LEU A 253 -11.89 5.31 17.83
C LEU A 253 -10.47 5.08 18.35
N SER A 254 -9.60 6.10 18.34
CA SER A 254 -8.22 6.01 18.85
C SER A 254 -8.15 5.54 20.32
N PRO A 255 -8.91 6.10 21.28
CA PRO A 255 -8.96 5.60 22.66
C PRO A 255 -9.72 4.27 22.80
N MET A 256 -10.80 4.06 22.03
CA MET A 256 -11.60 2.81 22.05
C MET A 256 -10.85 1.58 21.52
N ALA A 257 -9.89 1.77 20.61
CA ALA A 257 -9.04 0.70 20.09
C ALA A 257 -8.14 0.11 21.18
N LYS A 258 -7.62 0.92 22.12
CA LYS A 258 -6.81 0.43 23.24
C LYS A 258 -7.63 -0.50 24.13
N ILE A 259 -8.84 -0.09 24.51
CA ILE A 259 -9.72 -0.85 25.42
C ILE A 259 -10.19 -2.17 24.78
N THR A 260 -10.64 -2.14 23.52
CA THR A 260 -11.12 -3.36 22.84
C THR A 260 -10.02 -4.32 22.41
N SER A 261 -8.77 -3.84 22.26
CA SER A 261 -7.63 -4.69 21.93
C SER A 261 -7.25 -5.62 23.09
N ILE A 262 -7.28 -5.13 24.34
CA ILE A 262 -6.86 -5.90 25.51
C ILE A 262 -7.72 -7.15 25.69
N PHE A 263 -9.05 -7.02 25.57
CA PHE A 263 -9.97 -8.16 25.73
C PHE A 263 -9.92 -9.16 24.57
N LYS A 264 -9.81 -8.70 23.31
CA LYS A 264 -9.75 -9.62 22.15
C LYS A 264 -8.38 -10.27 21.94
N LEU A 265 -7.28 -9.59 22.28
CA LEU A 265 -5.94 -10.17 22.24
C LEU A 265 -5.78 -11.29 23.30
N ALA A 266 -6.44 -11.16 24.45
CA ALA A 266 -6.40 -12.18 25.49
C ALA A 266 -7.18 -13.46 25.11
N LEU A 267 -8.36 -13.33 24.47
CA LEU A 267 -9.23 -14.47 24.15
C LEU A 267 -8.86 -15.23 22.86
N ASN A 268 -8.28 -14.57 21.86
CA ASN A 268 -8.01 -15.16 20.53
C ASN A 268 -6.54 -15.11 20.10
N LYS A 269 -5.60 -15.25 21.05
CA LYS A 269 -4.16 -15.12 20.80
C LYS A 269 -3.64 -16.05 19.69
N GLY A 270 -4.11 -17.30 19.64
CA GLY A 270 -3.69 -18.29 18.63
C GLY A 270 -4.04 -17.86 17.20
N LYS A 271 -5.32 -17.59 16.94
CA LYS A 271 -5.81 -17.09 15.64
C LYS A 271 -5.09 -15.81 15.20
N LEU A 272 -4.81 -14.91 16.14
CA LEU A 272 -4.12 -13.67 15.82
C LEU A 272 -2.65 -13.90 15.40
N GLN A 273 -1.96 -14.89 15.98
CA GLN A 273 -0.61 -15.28 15.55
C GLN A 273 -0.63 -15.93 14.15
N GLU A 274 -1.65 -16.74 13.85
CA GLU A 274 -1.87 -17.28 12.51
C GLU A 274 -2.11 -16.16 11.49
N ASP A 275 -2.95 -15.17 11.84
CA ASP A 275 -3.18 -13.99 11.01
C ASP A 275 -1.86 -13.21 10.78
N VAL A 276 -1.05 -12.99 11.82
CA VAL A 276 0.26 -12.34 11.68
C VAL A 276 1.17 -13.12 10.73
N LYS A 277 1.28 -14.44 10.90
CA LYS A 277 2.10 -15.30 10.03
C LYS A 277 1.62 -15.23 8.58
N TYR A 278 0.30 -15.27 8.38
CA TYR A 278 -0.32 -15.16 7.07
C TYR A 278 -0.01 -13.81 6.40
N TYR A 279 -0.25 -12.69 7.09
CA TYR A 279 -0.05 -11.36 6.52
C TYR A 279 1.42 -11.02 6.28
N LYS A 280 2.35 -11.62 7.02
CA LYS A 280 3.79 -11.56 6.70
C LYS A 280 4.17 -12.38 5.46
N GLY A 281 3.32 -13.33 5.07
CA GLY A 281 3.51 -14.17 3.89
C GLY A 281 3.06 -13.53 2.58
N ILE A 282 3.44 -14.20 1.50
CA ILE A 282 3.16 -13.81 0.10
C ILE A 282 1.99 -14.58 -0.51
N HIS A 283 1.50 -15.63 0.14
CA HIS A 283 0.40 -16.44 -0.36
C HIS A 283 -0.97 -15.76 -0.19
N LEU A 284 -1.90 -16.14 -1.05
CA LEU A 284 -3.33 -15.86 -0.93
C LEU A 284 -4.01 -16.93 -0.08
N ARG A 285 -5.02 -16.51 0.68
CA ARG A 285 -5.97 -17.39 1.39
C ARG A 285 -6.94 -18.05 0.45
#